data_AF-A0A1Y2VP44-F1
#
_entry.id   AF-A0A1Y2VP44-F1
#
_cell.length_a   1.000
_cell.length_b   1.000
_cell.length_c   1.000
_cell.angle_alpha   90.00
_cell.angle_beta   90.00
_cell.angle_gamma   90.00
#
_symmetry.space_group_name_H-M   'P 1'
#
loop_
_entity.id
_entity.type
_entity.pdbx_description
1 polymer ?
#
loop_
_entity_poly.entity_id
_entity_poly.type
_entity_poly.pdbx_seq_one_letter_code
_entity_poly.pdbx_strand_id
1 'polypeptide(L)'
;MTYVMVYLYADDDCMHTPVARKFMLKSWEFQVPEIFECAVVRQDDVPEVVKRFCKGGKKQHIFVAFREGKHMTVNGKSKIVGSDIGGLVAAFTKLGGLAREQEEQRKDKGK
;
A
#
# COMPACT_ATOMS: atom_id res chain seq x y z
N MET A 1 6.22 15.36 -0.50
CA MET A 1 6.04 14.21 -1.39
C MET A 1 5.00 13.27 -0.79
N THR A 2 4.27 12.54 -1.63
CA THR A 2 3.16 11.68 -1.20
C THR A 2 3.39 10.25 -1.67
N TYR A 3 3.33 9.33 -0.72
CA TYR A 3 3.36 7.89 -0.87
C TYR A 3 1.94 7.35 -0.72
N VAL A 4 1.56 6.38 -1.54
CA VAL A 4 0.26 5.71 -1.44
C VAL A 4 0.46 4.21 -1.49
N MET A 5 -0.02 3.49 -0.48
CA MET A 5 -0.12 2.02 -0.55
C MET A 5 -1.56 1.64 -0.91
N VAL A 6 -1.72 0.91 -2.01
CA VAL A 6 -3.03 0.44 -2.48
C VAL A 6 -3.15 -1.05 -2.24
N TYR A 7 -4.21 -1.44 -1.55
CA TYR A 7 -4.66 -2.82 -1.42
C TYR A 7 -5.71 -3.13 -2.49
N LEU A 8 -5.35 -3.97 -3.46
CA LEU A 8 -6.26 -4.48 -4.48
C LEU A 8 -6.81 -5.83 -4.04
N TYR A 9 -8.11 -5.91 -3.76
CA TYR A 9 -8.75 -7.11 -3.24
C TYR A 9 -9.68 -7.80 -4.25
N ALA A 10 -9.76 -9.13 -4.17
CA ALA A 10 -10.43 -9.99 -5.14
C ALA A 10 -11.87 -10.35 -4.76
N ASP A 11 -12.16 -10.48 -3.46
CA ASP A 11 -13.38 -11.08 -2.94
C ASP A 11 -14.30 -10.02 -2.30
N ASP A 12 -15.61 -10.26 -2.34
CA ASP A 12 -16.61 -9.37 -1.71
C ASP A 12 -16.47 -9.33 -0.18
N ASP A 13 -15.86 -10.37 0.42
CA ASP A 13 -15.54 -10.43 1.85
C ASP A 13 -14.11 -9.96 2.15
N CYS A 14 -13.80 -8.74 1.73
CA CYS A 14 -12.44 -8.22 1.81
C CYS A 14 -11.97 -7.98 3.24
N MET A 15 -12.87 -7.81 4.21
CA MET A 15 -12.56 -7.40 5.58
C MET A 15 -12.29 -8.57 6.54
N HIS A 16 -12.68 -9.80 6.21
CA HIS A 16 -12.49 -10.94 7.12
C HIS A 16 -11.15 -11.66 6.94
N THR A 17 -10.46 -11.47 5.82
CA THR A 17 -9.15 -12.10 5.57
C THR A 17 -8.07 -11.59 6.54
N PRO A 18 -7.17 -12.47 7.02
CA PRO A 18 -6.06 -12.05 7.90
C PRO A 18 -5.19 -10.95 7.30
N VAL A 19 -5.00 -10.97 5.97
CA VAL A 19 -4.17 -9.99 5.27
C VAL A 19 -4.82 -8.61 5.23
N ALA A 20 -6.14 -8.52 5.04
CA ALA A 20 -6.84 -7.25 5.07
C ALA A 20 -6.84 -6.61 6.46
N ARG A 21 -7.07 -7.41 7.51
CA ARG A 21 -6.94 -6.92 8.90
C ARG A 21 -5.54 -6.41 9.18
N LYS A 22 -4.51 -7.11 8.68
CA LYS A 22 -3.13 -6.66 8.84
C LYS A 22 -2.86 -5.35 8.10
N PHE A 23 -3.38 -5.20 6.88
CA PHE A 23 -3.30 -3.96 6.12
C PHE A 23 -3.94 -2.80 6.89
N MET A 24 -5.18 -2.95 7.36
CA MET A 24 -5.90 -1.91 8.11
C MET A 24 -5.17 -1.50 9.40
N LEU A 25 -4.66 -2.48 10.16
CA LEU A 25 -3.88 -2.19 11.36
C LEU A 25 -2.63 -1.37 11.02
N LYS A 26 -1.91 -1.76 9.96
CA LYS A 26 -0.67 -1.09 9.56
C LYS A 26 -0.92 0.26 8.90
N SER A 27 -2.02 0.44 8.17
CA SER A 27 -2.41 1.74 7.66
C SER A 27 -2.68 2.70 8.81
N TRP A 28 -3.40 2.27 9.85
CA TRP A 28 -3.64 3.10 11.03
C TRP A 28 -2.34 3.48 11.76
N GLU A 29 -1.41 2.54 11.90
CA GLU A 29 -0.15 2.73 12.64
C GLU A 29 0.86 3.64 11.92
N PHE A 30 0.91 3.59 10.59
CA PHE A 30 1.96 4.24 9.80
C PHE A 30 1.49 5.38 8.91
N GLN A 31 0.18 5.57 8.70
CA GLN A 31 -0.32 6.69 7.90
C GLN A 31 0.19 8.02 8.48
N VAL A 32 0.55 8.92 7.58
CA VAL A 32 0.88 10.29 7.89
C VAL A 32 0.07 11.13 6.90
N PRO A 33 -0.95 11.88 7.34
CA PRO A 33 -1.81 12.64 6.44
C PRO A 33 -1.00 13.46 5.43
N GLU A 34 -1.43 13.47 4.17
CA GLU A 34 -0.79 14.18 3.04
C GLU A 34 0.61 13.68 2.63
N ILE A 35 1.22 12.75 3.37
CA ILE A 35 2.57 12.22 3.11
C ILE A 35 2.53 10.73 2.80
N PHE A 36 1.84 9.93 3.61
CA PHE A 36 1.68 8.51 3.37
C PHE A 36 0.25 8.08 3.66
N GLU A 37 -0.47 7.73 2.60
CA GLU A 37 -1.87 7.35 2.64
C GLU A 37 -2.08 5.91 2.15
N CYS A 38 -3.22 5.35 2.53
CA CYS A 38 -3.59 3.99 2.19
C CYS A 38 -4.95 3.99 1.50
N ALA A 39 -5.07 3.20 0.43
CA ALA A 39 -6.32 3.02 -0.30
C ALA A 39 -6.65 1.53 -0.41
N VAL A 40 -7.94 1.23 -0.36
CA VAL A 40 -8.47 -0.12 -0.58
C VAL A 40 -9.35 -0.08 -1.81
N VAL A 41 -9.07 -0.93 -2.79
CA VAL A 41 -9.71 -0.88 -4.11
C VAL A 41 -10.13 -2.29 -4.51
N ARG A 42 -11.39 -2.44 -4.89
CA ARG A 42 -11.92 -3.71 -5.41
C ARG A 42 -11.43 -3.92 -6.82
N GLN A 43 -10.95 -5.12 -7.12
CA GLN A 43 -10.39 -5.43 -8.43
C GLN A 43 -11.40 -5.34 -9.57
N ASP A 44 -12.68 -5.62 -9.29
CA ASP A 44 -13.75 -5.50 -10.29
C ASP A 44 -14.00 -4.08 -10.77
N ASP A 45 -13.67 -3.08 -9.95
CA ASP A 45 -13.84 -1.67 -10.32
C ASP A 45 -12.68 -1.16 -11.19
N VAL A 46 -11.57 -1.91 -11.27
CA VAL A 46 -10.34 -1.50 -11.95
C VAL A 46 -9.71 -2.63 -12.79
N PRO A 47 -10.43 -3.21 -13.76
CA PRO A 47 -9.97 -4.38 -14.51
C PRO A 47 -8.64 -4.18 -15.25
N GLU A 48 -8.36 -2.97 -15.74
CA GLU A 48 -7.08 -2.63 -16.40
C GLU A 48 -5.89 -2.67 -15.42
N VAL A 49 -6.10 -2.29 -14.17
CA VAL A 49 -5.09 -2.38 -13.11
C VAL A 49 -4.80 -3.84 -12.76
N VAL A 50 -5.84 -4.67 -12.72
CA VAL A 50 -5.71 -6.13 -12.51
C VAL A 50 -4.86 -6.75 -13.61
N LYS A 51 -5.12 -6.44 -14.88
CA LYS A 51 -4.32 -6.95 -16.01
C LYS A 51 -2.84 -6.58 -15.88
N ARG A 52 -2.53 -5.39 -15.37
CA ARG A 52 -1.17 -4.90 -15.18
C ARG A 52 -0.41 -5.63 -14.07
N PHE A 53 -1.05 -5.88 -12.93
CA PHE A 53 -0.36 -6.34 -11.72
C PHE A 53 -0.59 -7.82 -11.38
N CYS A 54 -1.71 -8.40 -11.81
CA CYS A 54 -2.06 -9.79 -11.58
C CYS A 54 -1.70 -10.66 -12.79
N LYS A 55 -0.82 -11.65 -12.58
CA LYS A 55 -0.35 -12.54 -13.65
C LYS A 55 -1.52 -13.37 -14.19
N GLY A 56 -1.78 -13.27 -15.49
CA GLY A 56 -2.84 -14.03 -16.16
C GLY A 56 -4.26 -13.57 -15.81
N GLY A 57 -4.44 -12.35 -15.28
CA GLY A 57 -5.77 -11.79 -14.98
C GLY A 57 -6.49 -12.44 -13.81
N LYS A 58 -5.85 -13.36 -13.08
CA LYS A 58 -6.44 -14.00 -11.90
C LYS A 58 -6.55 -12.99 -10.78
N LYS A 59 -7.74 -12.85 -10.21
CA LYS A 59 -7.94 -12.02 -9.03
C LYS A 59 -7.17 -12.60 -7.84
N GLN A 60 -6.42 -11.76 -7.16
CA GLN A 60 -5.63 -12.13 -5.97
C GLN A 60 -5.38 -10.90 -5.12
N HIS A 61 -5.42 -11.02 -3.80
CA HIS A 61 -5.03 -9.92 -2.91
C HIS A 61 -3.60 -9.49 -3.20
N ILE A 62 -3.40 -8.23 -3.60
CA ILE A 62 -2.07 -7.66 -3.82
C ILE A 62 -1.98 -6.25 -3.27
N PHE A 63 -0.76 -5.85 -2.96
CA PHE A 63 -0.41 -4.52 -2.52
C PHE A 63 0.61 -3.91 -3.47
N VAL A 64 0.35 -2.67 -3.87
CA VAL A 64 1.22 -1.90 -4.75
C VAL A 64 1.44 -0.51 -4.16
N ALA A 65 2.64 0.01 -4.29
CA ALA A 65 3.00 1.31 -3.77
C ALA A 65 3.21 2.31 -4.90
N PHE A 66 2.82 3.55 -4.64
CA PHE A 66 3.02 4.70 -5.51
C PHE A 66 3.75 5.80 -4.76
N ARG A 67 4.51 6.60 -5.51
CA ARG A 67 5.11 7.86 -5.06
C ARG A 67 4.81 8.90 -6.13
N GLU A 68 4.16 10.00 -5.76
CA GLU A 68 3.75 11.05 -6.70
C GLU A 68 2.96 10.49 -7.91
N GLY A 69 2.03 9.57 -7.65
CA GLY A 69 1.24 8.92 -8.70
C GLY A 69 2.01 7.91 -9.57
N LYS A 70 3.32 7.73 -9.36
CA LYS A 70 4.14 6.75 -10.10
C LYS A 70 4.30 5.48 -9.31
N HIS A 71 4.08 4.34 -9.96
CA HIS A 71 4.30 3.02 -9.38
C HIS A 71 5.78 2.85 -8.99
N MET A 72 6.02 2.32 -7.78
CA MET A 72 7.38 2.13 -7.25
C MET A 72 7.58 0.73 -6.65
N THR A 73 8.86 0.38 -6.46
CA THR A 73 9.24 -0.81 -5.70
C THR A 73 9.48 -0.47 -4.24
N VAL A 74 9.05 -1.36 -3.34
CA VAL A 74 9.33 -1.25 -1.90
C VAL A 74 10.04 -2.53 -1.48
N ASN A 75 11.21 -2.38 -0.85
CA ASN A 75 12.07 -3.51 -0.45
C ASN A 75 12.37 -4.47 -1.61
N GLY A 76 12.64 -3.92 -2.80
CA GLY A 76 12.91 -4.70 -4.02
C GLY A 76 11.68 -5.35 -4.67
N LYS A 77 10.48 -5.20 -4.10
CA LYS A 77 9.24 -5.79 -4.61
C LYS A 77 8.39 -4.74 -5.32
N SER A 78 8.03 -5.02 -6.58
CA SER A 78 7.10 -4.19 -7.36
C SER A 78 5.64 -4.41 -6.99
N LYS A 79 5.33 -5.56 -6.38
CA LYS A 79 4.05 -5.88 -5.76
C LYS A 79 4.28 -6.85 -4.61
N ILE A 80 3.37 -6.85 -3.65
CA ILE A 80 3.35 -7.79 -2.54
C ILE A 80 2.07 -8.61 -2.68
N VAL A 81 2.19 -9.93 -2.63
CA VAL A 81 1.03 -10.83 -2.71
C VAL A 81 0.41 -11.04 -1.33
N GLY A 82 -0.88 -11.33 -1.27
CA GLY A 82 -1.64 -11.45 -0.02
C GLY A 82 -1.09 -12.50 0.96
N SER A 83 -0.42 -13.53 0.45
CA SER A 83 0.26 -14.55 1.26
C SER A 83 1.55 -14.05 1.91
N ASP A 84 2.12 -12.93 1.45
CA ASP A 84 3.39 -12.37 1.92
C ASP A 84 3.17 -11.28 2.98
N ILE A 85 2.69 -11.70 4.15
CA ILE A 85 2.44 -10.81 5.29
C ILE A 85 3.73 -10.12 5.75
N GLY A 86 4.86 -10.83 5.74
CA GLY A 86 6.17 -10.27 6.13
C GLY A 86 6.59 -9.14 5.20
N GLY A 87 6.44 -9.32 3.89
CA GLY A 87 6.67 -8.27 2.89
C GLY A 87 5.77 -7.06 3.09
N LEU A 88 4.49 -7.28 3.42
CA LEU A 88 3.55 -6.21 3.73
C LEU A 88 4.02 -5.37 4.92
N VAL A 89 4.36 -6.02 6.04
CA VAL A 89 4.84 -5.31 7.24
C VAL A 89 6.11 -4.53 6.92
N ALA A 90 7.09 -5.15 6.26
CA ALA A 90 8.34 -4.48 5.92
C ALA A 90 8.12 -3.26 5.01
N ALA A 91 7.15 -3.32 4.10
CA ALA A 91 6.82 -2.20 3.22
C ALA A 91 6.20 -1.03 3.99
N PHE A 92 5.27 -1.31 4.91
CA PHE A 92 4.70 -0.31 5.81
C PHE A 92 5.76 0.34 6.70
N THR A 93 6.64 -0.44 7.31
CA THR A 93 7.73 0.10 8.14
C THR A 93 8.62 1.04 7.33
N LYS A 94 8.98 0.68 6.09
CA LYS A 94 9.81 1.53 5.23
C LYS A 94 9.09 2.83 4.84
N LEU A 95 7.86 2.73 4.31
CA LEU A 95 7.13 3.92 3.85
C LEU A 95 6.75 4.83 5.02
N GLY A 96 6.33 4.27 6.15
CA GLY A 96 6.02 5.04 7.35
C GLY A 96 7.25 5.71 7.96
N GLY A 97 8.43 5.07 7.94
CA GLY A 97 9.68 5.71 8.34
C GLY A 97 10.01 6.93 7.48
N LEU A 98 9.99 6.76 6.15
CA LEU A 98 10.20 7.85 5.20
C LEU A 98 9.17 8.98 5.36
N ALA A 99 7.92 8.64 5.66
CA ALA A 99 6.85 9.61 5.86
C ALA A 99 7.07 10.46 7.11
N ARG A 100 7.49 9.84 8.23
CA ARG A 100 7.82 10.53 9.49
C ARG A 100 9.03 11.45 9.34
N GLU A 101 10.10 10.97 8.71
CA GLU A 101 11.28 11.78 8.41
C GLU A 101 10.91 13.04 7.59
N GLN A 102 9.99 12.89 6.63
CA GLN A 102 9.51 14.01 5.84
C GLN A 102 8.61 14.96 6.65
N GLU A 103 7.77 14.43 7.53
CA GLU A 103 6.92 15.23 8.42
C GLU A 103 7.77 16.11 9.35
N GLU A 104 8.82 15.54 9.94
CA GLU A 104 9.77 16.27 10.79
C GLU A 104 10.46 17.39 10.01
N GLN A 105 10.95 17.10 8.79
CA GLN A 105 11.56 18.11 7.93
C GLN A 105 10.58 19.24 7.54
N ARG A 106 9.28 18.96 7.41
CA ARG A 106 8.26 20.00 7.15
C ARG A 106 8.07 20.90 8.36
N LYS A 107 8.09 20.33 9.58
CA LYS A 107 7.97 21.09 10.83
C LYS A 107 9.16 22.02 11.06
N ASP A 108 10.37 21.56 10.73
CA ASP A 108 11.59 22.37 10.90
C ASP A 108 11.72 23.52 9.89
N LYS A 109 11.13 23.40 8.69
CA LYS A 109 11.12 24.46 7.66
C LYS A 109 9.98 25.47 7.80
N GLY A 110 9.00 25.19 8.67
CA GLY A 110 7.89 26.08 9.00
C GLY A 110 8.11 26.94 10.24
N LYS A 111 9.27 26.80 10.90
CA LYS A 111 9.81 27.73 11.92
C LYS A 111 10.77 28.71 11.28
#